data_AF-A0A6B3G696-F1
#
_entry.id   AF-A0A6B3G696-F1
#
_cell.length_a   1.000
_cell.length_b   1.000
_cell.length_c   1.000
_cell.angle_alpha   90.00
_cell.angle_beta   90.00
_cell.angle_gamma   90.00
#
_symmetry.space_group_name_H-M   'P 1'
#
loop_
_entity.id
_entity.type
_entity.pdbx_description
1 polymer ?
#
loop_
_entity_poly.entity_id
_entity_poly.type
_entity_poly.pdbx_seq_one_letter_code
_entity_poly.pdbx_strand_id
1 'polypeptide(L)'
;AAVAADHPDTARLAAAAIAVRYEVLEPVTDPEKAFEAEPLHPDGNLIRHIPLRYGDAEAAGEVVVEGLYRIGRQDPAPIGAEAGLAVPRPDGGVEIYTASTDPHTDRDLIAACFGLEPDRVKVVVTGVPGATGDREDPGFQI
;
A
#
# COMPACT_ATOMS: atom_id res chain seq x y z
N ALA A 1 -9.13 -8.52 9.90
CA ALA A 1 -10.10 -9.62 9.67
C ALA A 1 -10.94 -9.28 8.45
N ALA A 2 -11.44 -10.29 7.73
CA ALA A 2 -12.35 -10.11 6.60
C ALA A 2 -13.65 -10.90 6.85
N VAL A 3 -14.76 -10.45 6.25
CA VAL A 3 -16.08 -11.09 6.40
C VAL A 3 -16.68 -11.32 5.01
N ALA A 4 -17.17 -12.54 4.78
CA ALA A 4 -17.95 -12.88 3.60
C ALA A 4 -19.41 -13.16 4.02
N ALA A 5 -20.37 -12.63 3.25
CA ALA A 5 -21.79 -12.87 3.43
C ALA A 5 -22.51 -12.84 2.08
N ASP A 6 -23.76 -13.30 2.04
CA ASP A 6 -24.65 -13.29 0.88
C ASP A 6 -25.18 -11.88 0.52
N HIS A 7 -25.14 -10.94 1.48
CA HIS A 7 -25.58 -9.57 1.30
C HIS A 7 -24.58 -8.58 1.95
N PRO A 8 -24.28 -7.43 1.31
CA PRO A 8 -23.31 -6.46 1.83
C PRO A 8 -23.65 -5.93 3.22
N ASP A 9 -24.94 -5.71 3.52
CA ASP A 9 -25.35 -5.23 4.85
C ASP A 9 -25.11 -6.27 5.95
N THR A 10 -25.31 -7.56 5.64
CA THR A 10 -24.97 -8.66 6.55
C THR A 10 -23.47 -8.68 6.83
N ALA A 11 -22.63 -8.54 5.81
CA ALA A 11 -21.18 -8.49 5.97
C ALA A 11 -20.73 -7.31 6.86
N ARG A 12 -21.33 -6.11 6.67
CA ARG A 12 -21.04 -4.93 7.48
C ARG A 12 -21.43 -5.12 8.95
N LEU A 13 -22.62 -5.65 9.21
CA LEU A 13 -23.10 -5.91 10.57
C LEU A 13 -22.25 -6.98 11.27
N ALA A 14 -21.92 -8.06 10.57
CA ALA A 14 -21.05 -9.10 11.09
C ALA A 14 -19.63 -8.59 11.36
N ALA A 15 -19.05 -7.75 10.49
CA ALA A 15 -17.75 -7.12 10.73
C ALA A 15 -17.78 -6.21 11.97
N ALA A 16 -18.84 -5.42 12.15
CA ALA A 16 -19.02 -4.55 13.32
C ALA A 16 -19.20 -5.33 14.65
N ALA A 17 -19.62 -6.60 14.58
CA ALA A 17 -19.77 -7.46 15.74
C ALA A 17 -18.46 -8.11 16.21
N ILE A 18 -17.37 -8.02 15.43
CA ILE A 18 -16.07 -8.59 15.79
C ILE A 18 -15.46 -7.77 16.93
N ALA A 19 -15.29 -8.40 18.10
CA ALA A 19 -14.59 -7.80 19.24
C ALA A 19 -13.11 -8.19 19.23
N VAL A 20 -12.23 -7.19 19.13
CA VAL A 20 -10.77 -7.38 19.24
C VAL A 20 -10.27 -6.67 20.49
N ARG A 21 -9.41 -7.34 21.26
CA ARG A 21 -8.70 -6.72 22.39
C ARG A 21 -7.30 -6.37 21.93
N TYR A 22 -6.94 -5.10 22.07
CA TYR A 22 -5.62 -4.59 21.73
C TYR A 22 -4.88 -4.20 23.01
N GLU A 23 -3.57 -4.44 23.00
CA GLU A 23 -2.65 -3.64 23.80
C GLU A 23 -2.28 -2.42 22.98
N VAL A 24 -2.65 -1.23 23.44
CA VAL A 24 -2.41 0.01 22.70
C VAL A 24 -0.99 0.49 23.00
N LEU A 25 -0.18 0.65 21.96
CA LEU A 25 1.17 1.19 22.03
C LEU A 25 1.19 2.67 21.62
N GLU A 26 2.23 3.40 22.03
CA GLU A 26 2.42 4.80 21.64
C GLU A 26 2.79 4.88 20.15
N PRO A 27 2.04 5.66 19.33
CA PRO A 27 2.32 5.77 17.91
C PRO A 27 3.56 6.63 17.64
N VAL A 28 4.39 6.19 16.70
CA VAL A 28 5.51 6.99 16.18
C VAL A 28 5.03 7.82 14.99
N THR A 29 4.65 9.08 15.25
CA THR A 29 4.06 9.98 14.23
C THR A 29 5.03 11.05 13.71
N ASP A 30 6.25 11.09 14.24
CA ASP A 30 7.27 12.07 13.91
C ASP A 30 8.51 11.35 13.36
N PRO A 31 8.90 11.60 12.09
CA PRO A 31 10.03 10.92 11.48
C PRO A 31 11.37 11.24 12.18
N GLU A 32 11.52 12.41 12.81
CA GLU A 32 12.75 12.74 13.55
C GLU A 32 12.88 11.88 14.81
N LYS A 33 11.75 11.61 15.49
CA LYS A 33 11.72 10.77 16.70
C LYS A 33 11.80 9.28 16.41
N ALA A 34 11.51 8.87 15.17
CA ALA A 34 11.50 7.45 14.80
C ALA A 34 12.87 6.77 15.00
N PHE A 35 13.97 7.53 14.93
CA PHE A 35 15.32 7.02 15.18
C PHE A 35 15.59 6.63 16.64
N GLU A 36 14.84 7.19 17.58
CA GLU A 36 15.00 6.96 19.02
C GLU A 36 13.88 6.07 19.59
N ALA A 37 12.80 5.90 18.84
CA ALA A 37 11.66 5.07 19.23
C ALA A 37 11.98 3.57 19.16
N GLU A 38 11.22 2.77 19.90
CA GLU A 38 11.24 1.32 19.77
C GLU A 38 10.99 0.89 18.30
N PRO A 39 11.67 -0.15 17.82
CA PRO A 39 11.46 -0.65 16.46
C PRO A 39 10.01 -1.06 16.19
N LEU A 40 9.39 -0.47 15.16
CA LEU A 40 8.07 -0.86 14.63
C LEU A 40 8.14 -2.19 13.86
N HIS A 41 9.30 -2.47 13.26
CA HIS A 41 9.60 -3.69 12.51
C HIS A 41 10.90 -4.31 13.02
N PRO A 42 11.12 -5.62 12.80
CA PRO A 42 12.34 -6.30 13.25
C PRO A 42 13.65 -5.64 12.79
N ASP A 43 13.65 -5.00 11.63
CA ASP A 43 14.82 -4.35 11.03
C ASP A 43 15.03 -2.89 11.49
N GLY A 44 14.18 -2.38 12.40
CA GLY A 44 14.23 -1.00 12.87
C GLY A 44 13.29 -0.03 12.15
N ASN A 45 13.42 1.25 12.48
CA ASN A 45 12.56 2.33 11.95
C ASN A 45 13.15 3.05 10.72
N LEU A 46 14.40 2.76 10.35
CA LEU A 46 15.05 3.30 9.16
C LEU A 46 14.89 2.33 7.98
N ILE A 47 13.96 2.63 7.09
CA ILE A 47 13.70 1.79 5.91
C ILE A 47 14.85 1.88 4.88
N ARG A 48 15.40 3.09 4.67
CA ARG A 48 16.42 3.32 3.63
C ARG A 48 17.24 4.60 3.87
N HIS A 49 18.53 4.56 3.55
CA HIS A 49 19.44 5.72 3.57
C HIS A 49 20.21 5.81 2.24
N ILE A 50 20.11 6.94 1.53
CA ILE A 50 20.71 7.13 0.19
C ILE A 50 21.55 8.42 0.17
N PRO A 51 22.83 8.39 0.55
CA PRO A 51 23.69 9.56 0.45
C PRO A 51 24.08 9.82 -1.02
N LEU A 52 23.58 10.92 -1.59
CA LEU A 52 23.98 11.38 -2.93
C LEU A 52 25.13 12.38 -2.81
N ARG A 53 26.28 12.08 -3.42
CA ARG A 53 27.46 12.95 -3.45
C ARG A 53 27.93 13.12 -4.88
N TYR A 54 28.05 14.37 -5.34
CA TYR A 54 28.52 14.69 -6.68
C TYR A 54 29.22 16.04 -6.68
N GLY A 55 30.38 16.14 -7.34
CA GLY A 55 31.21 17.34 -7.34
C GLY A 55 31.94 17.58 -6.02
N ASP A 56 32.34 18.83 -5.77
CA ASP A 56 32.97 19.29 -4.54
C ASP A 56 31.91 19.95 -3.63
N ALA A 57 31.65 19.32 -2.48
CA ALA A 57 30.65 19.80 -1.51
C ALA A 57 31.10 21.05 -0.74
N GLU A 58 32.40 21.35 -0.72
CA GLU A 58 32.96 22.48 0.01
C GLU A 58 33.08 23.74 -0.86
N ALA A 59 32.71 23.66 -2.13
CA ALA A 59 32.76 24.78 -3.05
C ALA A 59 31.74 25.87 -2.65
N ALA A 60 32.22 27.07 -2.30
CA ALA A 60 31.39 28.22 -1.94
C ALA A 60 31.52 29.36 -2.97
N GLY A 61 30.39 29.96 -3.34
CA GLY A 61 30.32 31.16 -4.19
C GLY A 61 30.28 32.46 -3.39
N GLU A 62 30.17 33.60 -4.08
CA GLU A 62 30.00 34.92 -3.46
C GLU A 62 28.71 35.02 -2.61
N VAL A 63 27.69 34.25 -2.98
CA VAL A 63 26.40 34.18 -2.28
C VAL A 63 26.02 32.70 -2.07
N VAL A 64 25.63 32.37 -0.85
CA VAL A 64 25.09 31.06 -0.46
C VAL A 64 23.70 31.25 0.13
N VAL A 65 22.74 30.40 -0.26
CA VAL A 65 21.37 30.42 0.25
C VAL A 65 21.02 29.05 0.78
N GLU A 66 20.50 29.00 2.00
CA GLU A 66 20.02 27.79 2.65
C GLU A 66 18.55 27.96 3.05
N GLY A 67 17.80 26.87 3.03
CA GLY A 67 16.39 26.89 3.38
C GLY A 67 15.86 25.53 3.77
N LEU A 68 14.94 25.52 4.73
CA LEU A 68 14.17 24.33 5.09
C LEU A 68 12.82 24.37 4.38
N TYR A 69 12.51 23.30 3.64
CA TYR A 69 11.23 23.12 2.99
C TYR A 69 10.52 21.91 3.60
N ARG A 70 9.24 22.09 3.94
CA ARG A 70 8.38 21.01 4.45
C ARG A 70 7.16 20.90 3.56
N ILE A 71 6.88 19.68 3.10
CA ILE A 71 5.72 19.35 2.26
C ILE A 71 4.85 18.39 3.05
N GLY A 72 3.57 18.72 3.19
CA GLY A 72 2.62 17.86 3.89
C GLY A 72 2.20 16.65 3.05
N ARG A 73 1.67 15.61 3.72
CA ARG A 73 1.03 14.47 3.06
C ARG A 73 -0.08 14.97 2.13
N GLN A 74 -0.10 14.46 0.89
CA GLN A 74 -1.15 14.75 -0.09
C GLN A 74 -2.09 13.54 -0.19
N ASP A 75 -3.38 13.82 -0.37
CA ASP A 75 -4.39 12.82 -0.74
C ASP A 75 -4.62 12.92 -2.25
N PRO A 76 -4.42 11.84 -3.02
CA PRO A 76 -4.62 11.85 -4.46
C PRO A 76 -6.08 11.91 -4.90
N ALA A 77 -7.03 11.64 -3.99
CA ALA A 77 -8.47 11.86 -4.18
C ALA A 77 -9.04 11.30 -5.51
N PRO A 78 -8.87 10.00 -5.82
CA PRO A 78 -9.48 9.40 -7.00
C PRO A 78 -11.02 9.48 -6.91
N ILE A 79 -11.68 9.66 -8.06
CA ILE A 79 -13.14 9.84 -8.12
C ILE A 79 -13.86 8.53 -7.76
N GLY A 80 -13.33 7.39 -8.22
CA GLY A 80 -13.90 6.09 -7.91
C GLY A 80 -13.19 5.42 -6.75
N ALA A 81 -14.01 4.83 -5.86
CA ALA A 81 -13.56 4.02 -4.76
C ALA A 81 -12.77 2.79 -5.24
N GLU A 82 -11.86 2.34 -4.41
CA GLU A 82 -11.19 1.05 -4.59
C GLU A 82 -12.21 -0.09 -4.49
N ALA A 83 -12.16 -0.99 -5.47
CA ALA A 83 -13.04 -2.14 -5.55
C ALA A 83 -12.36 -3.27 -6.32
N GLY A 84 -12.74 -4.49 -5.98
CA GLY A 84 -12.34 -5.68 -6.70
C GLY A 84 -13.40 -6.78 -6.61
N LEU A 85 -13.43 -7.64 -7.62
CA LEU A 85 -14.22 -8.88 -7.62
C LEU A 85 -13.27 -10.05 -7.86
N ALA A 86 -13.26 -11.00 -6.92
CA ALA A 86 -12.56 -12.26 -7.07
C ALA A 86 -13.54 -13.37 -7.47
N VAL A 87 -13.26 -14.04 -8.58
CA VAL A 87 -14.04 -15.17 -9.10
C VAL A 87 -13.16 -16.42 -9.08
N PRO A 88 -13.44 -17.39 -8.20
CA PRO A 88 -12.74 -18.67 -8.21
C PRO A 88 -12.94 -19.39 -9.54
N ARG A 89 -11.86 -20.00 -10.06
CA ARG A 89 -11.89 -20.77 -11.30
C ARG A 89 -12.00 -22.27 -11.01
N PRO A 90 -12.61 -23.07 -11.91
CA PRO A 90 -12.73 -24.53 -11.73
C PRO A 90 -11.40 -25.29 -11.64
N ASP A 91 -10.31 -24.70 -12.16
CA ASP A 91 -8.95 -25.27 -12.11
C ASP A 91 -8.20 -24.96 -10.80
N GLY A 92 -8.89 -24.36 -9.83
CA GLY A 92 -8.31 -23.94 -8.56
C GLY A 92 -7.55 -22.61 -8.63
N GLY A 93 -7.65 -21.90 -9.76
CA GLY A 93 -7.15 -20.53 -9.90
C GLY A 93 -8.17 -19.47 -9.49
N VAL A 94 -7.86 -18.21 -9.82
CA VAL A 94 -8.73 -17.06 -9.56
C VAL A 94 -8.67 -16.05 -10.70
N GLU A 95 -9.82 -15.46 -11.03
CA GLU A 95 -9.89 -14.22 -11.82
C GLU A 95 -10.16 -13.04 -10.88
N ILE A 96 -9.37 -11.98 -11.00
CA ILE A 96 -9.48 -10.77 -10.19
C ILE A 96 -9.81 -9.61 -11.12
N TYR A 97 -10.99 -9.02 -10.94
CA TYR A 97 -11.44 -7.84 -11.66
C TYR A 97 -11.16 -6.62 -10.80
N THR A 98 -10.26 -5.74 -11.22
CA THR A 98 -9.88 -4.56 -10.43
C THR A 98 -9.33 -3.45 -11.30
N ALA A 99 -9.29 -2.22 -10.76
CA ALA A 99 -8.74 -1.04 -11.41
C ALA A 99 -7.23 -0.95 -11.23
N SER A 100 -6.50 -1.88 -11.84
CA SER A 100 -5.02 -1.97 -11.76
C SER A 100 -4.32 -1.04 -12.77
N THR A 101 -3.18 -0.45 -12.36
CA THR A 101 -2.23 0.22 -13.26
C THR A 101 -1.01 -0.64 -13.61
N ASP A 102 -0.77 -1.74 -12.89
CA ASP A 102 0.26 -2.74 -13.21
C ASP A 102 -0.25 -4.19 -12.98
N PRO A 103 -1.06 -4.72 -13.91
CA PRO A 103 -1.72 -6.01 -13.72
C PRO A 103 -0.78 -7.21 -13.68
N HIS A 104 0.48 -7.06 -14.13
CA HIS A 104 1.46 -8.15 -14.10
C HIS A 104 2.09 -8.28 -12.72
N THR A 105 2.51 -7.16 -12.13
CA THR A 105 2.98 -7.14 -10.74
C THR A 105 1.88 -7.57 -9.79
N ASP A 106 0.65 -7.08 -10.00
CA ASP A 106 -0.50 -7.54 -9.22
C ASP A 106 -0.64 -9.05 -9.29
N ARG A 107 -0.72 -9.63 -10.51
CA ARG A 107 -0.82 -11.08 -10.72
C ARG A 107 0.22 -11.85 -9.91
N ASP A 108 1.47 -11.41 -9.96
CA ASP A 108 2.59 -12.10 -9.30
C ASP A 108 2.49 -12.00 -7.76
N LEU A 109 2.03 -10.86 -7.24
CA LEU A 109 1.73 -10.69 -5.82
C LEU A 109 0.57 -11.58 -5.38
N ILE A 110 -0.55 -11.63 -6.13
CA ILE A 110 -1.70 -12.49 -5.83
C ILE A 110 -1.28 -13.96 -5.81
N ALA A 111 -0.50 -14.37 -6.82
CA ALA A 111 0.02 -15.73 -6.93
C ALA A 111 0.86 -16.10 -5.71
N ALA A 112 1.76 -15.21 -5.28
CA ALA A 112 2.57 -15.40 -4.09
C ALA A 112 1.72 -15.49 -2.80
N CYS A 113 0.75 -14.58 -2.62
CA CYS A 113 -0.13 -14.57 -1.45
C CYS A 113 -0.98 -15.84 -1.33
N PHE A 114 -1.49 -16.36 -2.45
CA PHE A 114 -2.33 -17.57 -2.46
C PHE A 114 -1.55 -18.87 -2.63
N GLY A 115 -0.22 -18.82 -2.83
CA GLY A 115 0.58 -20.00 -3.11
C GLY A 115 0.19 -20.68 -4.44
N LEU A 116 -0.17 -19.89 -5.44
CA LEU A 116 -0.55 -20.34 -6.79
C LEU A 116 0.58 -20.07 -7.78
N GLU A 117 0.60 -20.84 -8.87
CA GLU A 117 1.40 -20.50 -10.04
C GLU A 117 0.79 -19.28 -10.77
N PRO A 118 1.59 -18.40 -11.39
CA PRO A 118 1.08 -17.19 -12.04
C PRO A 118 0.04 -17.44 -13.14
N ASP A 119 0.08 -18.57 -13.84
CA ASP A 119 -0.88 -18.95 -14.88
C ASP A 119 -2.29 -19.29 -14.34
N ARG A 120 -2.38 -19.58 -13.03
CA ARG A 120 -3.64 -19.78 -12.30
C ARG A 120 -4.25 -18.48 -11.80
N VAL A 121 -3.56 -17.35 -11.96
CA VAL A 121 -4.06 -16.02 -11.62
C VAL A 121 -4.31 -15.24 -12.90
N LYS A 122 -5.50 -14.64 -13.01
CA LYS A 122 -5.83 -13.75 -14.12
C LYS A 122 -6.34 -12.43 -13.58
N VAL A 123 -5.62 -11.35 -13.86
CA VAL A 123 -6.06 -9.99 -13.55
C VAL A 123 -6.80 -9.43 -14.77
N VAL A 124 -8.04 -8.98 -14.56
CA VAL A 124 -8.86 -8.30 -15.55
C VAL A 124 -8.98 -6.85 -15.14
N VAL A 125 -8.33 -5.97 -15.91
CA VAL A 125 -8.36 -4.54 -15.64
C VAL A 125 -9.74 -3.99 -15.97
N THR A 126 -10.44 -3.49 -14.96
CA THR A 126 -11.70 -2.75 -15.12
C THR A 126 -11.43 -1.28 -15.43
N GLY A 127 -12.47 -0.47 -15.67
CA GLY A 127 -12.27 0.98 -15.80
C GLY A 127 -11.52 1.56 -14.61
N VAL A 128 -10.51 2.40 -14.86
CA VAL A 128 -9.67 3.03 -13.83
C VAL A 128 -10.20 4.45 -13.57
N PRO A 129 -10.89 4.72 -12.45
CA PRO A 129 -11.64 5.97 -12.23
C PRO A 129 -10.76 7.11 -11.69
N GLY A 130 -9.54 7.23 -12.23
CA GLY A 130 -8.48 8.11 -11.76
C GLY A 130 -7.41 7.33 -11.00
N ALA A 131 -6.15 7.55 -11.36
CA ALA A 131 -4.99 6.97 -10.70
C ALA A 131 -3.85 7.99 -10.72
N THR A 132 -3.16 8.13 -9.60
CA THR A 132 -1.84 8.75 -9.50
C THR A 132 -0.87 7.71 -8.92
N GLY A 133 0.11 8.10 -8.11
CA GLY A 133 1.00 7.14 -7.43
C GLY A 133 0.30 6.23 -6.41
N ASP A 134 -0.95 6.51 -6.02
CA ASP A 134 -1.74 5.70 -5.08
C ASP A 134 -2.12 4.31 -5.57
N ARG A 135 -2.15 4.10 -6.89
CA ARG A 135 -2.53 2.81 -7.49
C ARG A 135 -1.33 2.01 -8.00
N GLU A 136 -0.11 2.50 -7.74
CA GLU A 136 1.12 1.72 -7.96
C GLU A 136 1.26 0.59 -6.92
N ASP A 137 0.64 0.75 -5.76
CA ASP A 137 0.42 -0.33 -4.79
C ASP A 137 -0.92 -1.05 -5.07
N PRO A 138 -1.08 -2.33 -4.68
CA PRO A 138 -2.33 -3.05 -4.89
C PRO A 138 -3.51 -2.38 -4.19
N GLY A 139 -4.43 -1.80 -4.97
CA GLY A 139 -5.69 -1.20 -4.48
C GLY A 139 -6.74 -2.23 -4.01
N PHE A 140 -6.38 -3.52 -4.00
CA PHE A 140 -7.17 -4.62 -3.48
C PHE A 140 -6.33 -5.38 -2.47
N GLN A 141 -6.79 -5.46 -1.22
CA GLN A 141 -6.10 -6.16 -0.15
C GLN A 141 -6.32 -7.68 -0.30
N ILE A 142 -5.23 -8.44 -0.41
CA ILE A 142 -5.19 -9.90 -0.65
C ILE A 142 -4.69 -10.61 0.61
#